data_AF-A0A819CCM2-F1
#
_entry.id   AF-A0A819CCM2-F1
#
_cell.length_a   1.000
_cell.length_b   1.000
_cell.length_c   1.000
_cell.angle_alpha   90.00
_cell.angle_beta   90.00
_cell.angle_gamma   90.00
#
_symmetry.space_group_name_H-M   'P 1'
#
loop_
_entity.id
_entity.type
_entity.pdbx_description
1 polymer ?
#
loop_
_entity_poly.entity_id
_entity_poly.type
_entity_poly.pdbx_seq_one_letter_code
_entity_poly.pdbx_strand_id
1 'polypeptide(L)'
;MTISLLYLLLQNCVPIPSSCIRTFMDFLVHDNIELRKHAEKSIAAICRLKKPPRIYIEKSLDEILHNVGQSIPTLVDGDCQPGDRHDNLLITIDGYKQPETQTEWEQTCFLDKSFYGYYTWPKIIKYSMNKRERYTANNMSEQVAILYERFIDKSFIQRSIQLMVFDEEKNEIKFDKTRFLMFKLCEIESIAANDEGCKHNLTISRNHLGMAYLHVHFLEALIQQLEQVFTSPKWNARRAAIQFVQSMIFWNLFNARPYAQRLHALVLKSLFDEQLEIRIVASTTLSGFYQCDYIQVTPEDLNHFRAMSKTNYFTKINGKKVTSARDVVKRHGGQYV
;
A
#
# COMPACT_ATOMS: atom_id res chain seq x y z
N MET A 1 18.59 9.76 32.09
CA MET A 1 19.83 10.29 31.47
C MET A 1 20.96 9.26 31.43
N THR A 2 21.36 8.65 32.55
CA THR A 2 22.55 7.76 32.61
C THR A 2 22.45 6.48 31.76
N ILE A 3 21.27 5.87 31.65
CA ILE A 3 21.08 4.62 30.88
C ILE A 3 20.98 4.89 29.38
N SER A 4 20.37 6.00 28.98
CA SER A 4 20.36 6.45 27.59
C SER A 4 21.78 6.71 27.08
N LEU A 5 22.68 7.21 27.94
CA LEU A 5 24.11 7.35 27.64
C LEU A 5 24.81 5.99 27.48
N LEU A 6 24.52 5.01 28.36
CA LEU A 6 25.08 3.65 28.26
C LEU A 6 24.68 2.96 26.94
N TYR A 7 23.45 3.16 26.47
CA TYR A 7 23.01 2.67 25.16
C TYR A 7 23.80 3.28 23.99
N LEU A 8 24.13 4.58 24.04
CA LEU A 8 24.89 5.28 23.00
C LEU A 8 26.34 4.78 22.87
N LEU A 9 26.86 4.11 23.91
CA LEU A 9 28.20 3.50 23.90
C LEU A 9 28.23 2.14 23.20
N LEU A 10 27.08 1.57 22.82
CA LEU A 10 27.00 0.32 22.04
C LEU A 10 27.37 0.58 20.57
N GLN A 11 28.66 0.46 20.26
CA GLN A 11 29.23 0.69 18.94
C GLN A 11 29.97 -0.54 18.41
N ASN A 12 30.08 -0.68 17.08
CA ASN A 12 30.78 -1.81 16.44
C ASN A 12 32.27 -1.91 16.84
N CYS A 13 32.91 -0.77 17.15
CA CYS A 13 34.36 -0.69 17.35
C CYS A 13 34.79 -0.75 18.82
N VAL A 14 33.85 -0.82 19.76
CA VAL A 14 34.14 -0.80 21.21
C VAL A 14 33.70 -2.12 21.84
N PRO A 15 34.59 -2.86 22.53
CA PRO A 15 34.20 -4.07 23.21
C PRO A 15 33.20 -3.76 24.33
N ILE A 16 32.08 -4.46 24.33
CA ILE A 16 31.01 -4.27 25.31
C ILE A 16 31.43 -4.94 26.63
N PRO A 17 31.53 -4.20 27.76
CA PRO A 17 31.85 -4.78 29.05
C PRO A 17 30.76 -5.78 29.49
N SER A 18 31.19 -6.92 30.02
CA SER A 18 30.28 -7.99 30.49
C SER A 18 29.34 -7.51 31.60
N SER A 19 29.79 -6.58 32.44
CA SER A 19 28.98 -5.92 33.48
C SER A 19 27.79 -5.14 32.89
N CYS A 20 28.02 -4.44 31.77
CA CYS A 20 26.99 -3.65 31.09
C CYS A 20 25.84 -4.54 30.59
N ILE A 21 26.16 -5.71 30.04
CA ILE A 21 25.17 -6.69 29.57
C ILE A 21 24.36 -7.25 30.75
N ARG A 22 25.02 -7.61 31.86
CA ARG A 22 24.33 -8.08 33.07
C ARG A 22 23.33 -7.03 33.58
N THR A 23 23.75 -5.77 33.67
CA THR A 23 22.87 -4.66 34.07
C THR A 23 21.65 -4.52 33.16
N PHE A 24 21.82 -4.57 31.84
CA PHE A 24 20.68 -4.52 30.92
C PHE A 24 19.76 -5.74 31.06
N MET A 25 20.31 -6.94 31.27
CA MET A 25 19.51 -8.14 31.51
C MET A 25 18.68 -8.03 32.80
N ASP A 26 19.25 -7.46 33.86
CA ASP A 26 18.53 -7.22 35.12
C ASP A 26 17.41 -6.19 34.95
N PHE A 27 17.64 -5.17 34.12
CA PHE A 27 16.64 -4.15 33.82
C PHE A 27 15.44 -4.67 33.02
N LEU A 28 15.54 -5.77 32.28
CA LEU A 28 14.40 -6.36 31.56
C LEU A 28 13.27 -6.85 32.48
N VAL A 29 13.58 -7.14 33.75
CA VAL A 29 12.60 -7.58 34.76
C VAL A 29 12.42 -6.58 35.90
N HIS A 30 13.02 -5.40 35.79
CA HIS A 30 12.90 -4.34 36.78
C HIS A 30 11.48 -3.77 36.77
N ASP A 31 10.95 -3.37 37.93
CA ASP A 31 9.59 -2.83 38.06
C ASP A 31 9.33 -1.51 37.31
N ASN A 32 10.38 -0.78 36.91
CA ASN A 32 10.26 0.50 36.22
C ASN A 32 10.20 0.30 34.70
N ILE A 33 9.06 0.66 34.10
CA ILE A 33 8.80 0.53 32.66
C ILE A 33 9.83 1.23 31.78
N GLU A 34 10.34 2.40 32.20
CA GLU A 34 11.33 3.14 31.41
C GLU A 34 12.68 2.42 31.38
N LEU A 35 13.05 1.75 32.48
CA LEU A 35 14.26 0.92 32.52
C LEU A 35 14.13 -0.30 31.60
N ARG A 36 12.96 -0.96 31.60
CA ARG A 36 12.66 -2.08 30.70
C ARG A 36 12.75 -1.66 29.24
N LYS A 37 12.09 -0.56 28.85
CA LYS A 37 12.14 -0.04 27.47
C LYS A 37 13.56 0.28 26.99
N HIS A 38 14.42 0.82 27.87
CA HIS A 38 15.82 1.07 27.54
C HIS A 38 16.64 -0.23 27.46
N ALA A 39 16.36 -1.20 28.33
CA ALA A 39 16.98 -2.50 28.30
C ALA A 39 16.64 -3.29 27.02
N GLU A 40 15.37 -3.31 26.61
CA GLU A 40 14.92 -3.94 25.37
C GLU A 40 15.71 -3.42 24.15
N LYS A 41 15.85 -2.09 24.02
CA LYS A 41 16.65 -1.46 22.96
C LYS A 41 18.12 -1.87 23.03
N SER A 42 18.68 -1.90 24.23
CA SER A 42 20.09 -2.20 24.46
C SER A 42 20.42 -3.67 24.17
N ILE A 43 19.58 -4.60 24.62
CA ILE A 43 19.73 -6.03 24.34
C ILE A 43 19.54 -6.30 22.85
N ALA A 44 18.56 -5.69 22.18
CA ALA A 44 18.41 -5.80 20.72
C ALA A 44 19.67 -5.33 19.97
N ALA A 45 20.27 -4.22 20.41
CA ALA A 45 21.52 -3.71 19.85
C ALA A 45 22.70 -4.65 20.10
N ILE A 46 22.86 -5.17 21.33
CA ILE A 46 23.90 -6.14 21.69
C ILE A 46 23.77 -7.42 20.85
N CYS A 47 22.57 -7.97 20.72
CA CYS A 47 22.30 -9.15 19.90
C CYS A 47 22.67 -8.93 18.42
N ARG A 48 22.45 -7.71 17.90
CA ARG A 48 22.88 -7.33 16.55
C ARG A 48 24.41 -7.24 16.43
N LEU A 49 25.09 -6.65 17.41
CA LEU A 49 26.55 -6.52 17.45
C LEU A 49 27.25 -7.88 17.59
N LYS A 50 26.66 -8.79 18.36
CA LYS A 50 27.15 -10.15 18.60
C LYS A 50 26.55 -11.17 17.63
N LYS A 51 25.98 -10.74 16.52
CA LYS A 51 25.49 -11.68 15.49
C LYS A 51 26.69 -12.20 14.69
N PRO A 52 26.88 -13.53 14.54
CA PRO A 52 27.90 -14.06 13.65
C PRO A 52 27.77 -13.47 12.23
N PRO A 53 28.89 -13.16 11.56
CA PRO A 53 28.85 -12.58 10.23
C PRO A 53 28.14 -13.53 9.25
N ARG A 54 27.38 -12.96 8.33
CA ARG A 54 26.78 -13.73 7.24
C ARG A 54 27.84 -14.01 6.18
N ILE A 55 28.02 -15.28 5.84
CA ILE A 55 28.87 -15.70 4.73
C ILE A 55 28.06 -15.55 3.44
N TYR A 56 28.60 -14.82 2.48
CA TYR A 56 28.03 -14.64 1.16
C TYR A 56 28.82 -15.45 0.14
N ILE A 57 28.11 -16.08 -0.79
CA ILE A 57 28.68 -16.81 -1.91
C ILE A 57 28.36 -16.01 -3.18
N GLU A 58 29.34 -15.90 -4.06
CA GLU A 58 29.19 -15.32 -5.39
C GLU A 58 29.29 -16.45 -6.41
N LYS A 59 28.25 -16.61 -7.24
CA LYS A 59 28.21 -17.60 -8.31
C LYS A 59 27.79 -16.94 -9.62
N SER A 60 28.28 -17.50 -10.72
CA SER A 60 27.77 -17.16 -12.05
C SER A 60 26.32 -17.67 -12.20
N LEU A 61 25.56 -17.03 -13.10
CA LEU A 61 24.21 -17.49 -13.44
C LEU A 61 24.24 -18.93 -13.98
N ASP A 62 25.25 -19.26 -14.79
CA ASP A 62 25.41 -20.57 -15.43
C ASP A 62 25.55 -21.68 -14.39
N GLU A 63 26.34 -21.46 -13.33
CA GLU A 63 26.48 -22.42 -12.24
C GLU A 63 25.17 -22.62 -11.47
N ILE A 64 24.40 -21.55 -11.26
CA ILE A 64 23.13 -21.64 -10.53
C ILE A 64 22.10 -22.41 -11.37
N LEU A 65 21.97 -22.08 -12.65
CA LEU A 65 21.02 -22.74 -13.56
C LEU A 65 21.41 -24.19 -13.86
N HIS A 66 22.71 -24.48 -14.01
CA HIS A 66 23.22 -25.85 -14.18
C HIS A 66 22.85 -26.73 -12.97
N ASN A 67 23.03 -26.22 -11.74
CA ASN A 67 22.69 -26.96 -10.53
C ASN A 67 21.17 -27.23 -10.39
N VAL A 68 20.34 -26.45 -11.08
CA VAL A 68 18.87 -26.59 -11.08
C VAL A 68 18.36 -27.31 -12.36
N GLY A 69 19.26 -27.67 -13.28
CA GLY A 69 18.92 -28.36 -14.52
C GLY A 69 18.18 -27.49 -15.55
N GLN A 70 18.36 -26.16 -15.49
CA GLN A 70 17.77 -25.23 -16.45
C GLN A 70 18.80 -24.70 -17.45
N SER A 71 18.32 -24.43 -18.67
CA SER A 71 19.10 -23.80 -19.74
C SER A 71 19.27 -22.30 -19.47
N ILE A 72 20.47 -21.79 -19.77
CA ILE A 72 20.80 -20.36 -19.68
C ILE A 72 19.82 -19.57 -20.56
N PRO A 73 19.18 -18.50 -20.05
CA PRO A 73 18.30 -17.68 -20.86
C PRO A 73 19.09 -17.06 -22.02
N THR A 74 18.66 -17.36 -23.25
CA THR A 74 19.17 -16.78 -24.49
C THR A 74 18.68 -15.34 -24.68
N LEU A 75 18.73 -14.52 -23.64
CA LEU A 75 18.36 -13.10 -23.77
C LEU A 75 19.53 -12.38 -24.45
N VAL A 76 19.28 -11.92 -25.68
CA VAL A 76 20.20 -11.04 -26.41
C VAL A 76 20.30 -9.72 -25.63
N ASP A 77 21.51 -9.17 -25.48
CA ASP A 77 21.73 -7.88 -24.83
C ASP A 77 20.79 -6.81 -25.45
N GLY A 78 19.78 -6.37 -24.70
CA GLY A 78 18.80 -5.36 -25.11
C GLY A 78 17.33 -5.80 -25.12
N ASP A 79 17.05 -7.11 -25.23
CA ASP A 79 15.68 -7.64 -25.17
C ASP A 79 15.30 -7.98 -23.72
N CYS A 80 14.80 -6.98 -22.99
CA CYS A 80 14.31 -7.17 -21.63
C CYS A 80 12.81 -7.51 -21.64
N GLN A 81 12.46 -8.72 -21.21
CA GLN A 81 11.06 -9.16 -21.05
C GLN A 81 10.73 -9.29 -19.55
N PRO A 82 10.29 -8.22 -18.87
CA PRO A 82 9.97 -8.30 -17.45
C PRO A 82 8.78 -9.22 -17.19
N GLY A 83 8.83 -9.95 -16.08
CA GLY A 83 7.74 -10.84 -15.65
C GLY A 83 8.18 -12.28 -15.44
N ASP A 84 7.19 -13.17 -15.37
CA ASP A 84 7.40 -14.59 -15.19
C ASP A 84 7.84 -15.21 -16.52
N ARG A 85 9.03 -15.81 -16.52
CA ARG A 85 9.69 -16.40 -17.70
C ARG A 85 10.19 -17.79 -17.36
N HIS A 86 10.34 -18.63 -18.38
CA HIS A 86 10.74 -20.02 -18.18
C HIS A 86 12.03 -20.20 -17.34
N ASP A 87 13.01 -19.30 -17.53
CA ASP A 87 14.28 -19.24 -16.82
C ASP A 87 14.18 -18.79 -15.36
N ASN A 88 13.11 -18.11 -14.96
CA ASN A 88 12.91 -17.62 -13.59
C ASN A 88 11.74 -18.30 -12.85
N LEU A 89 11.00 -19.22 -13.46
CA LEU A 89 9.92 -19.95 -12.77
C LEU A 89 10.40 -20.71 -11.53
N LEU A 90 11.67 -21.14 -11.46
CA LEU A 90 12.20 -21.84 -10.29
C LEU A 90 12.27 -20.98 -9.02
N ILE A 91 12.31 -19.66 -9.18
CA ILE A 91 12.31 -18.70 -8.07
C ILE A 91 10.91 -18.19 -7.73
N THR A 92 9.91 -18.47 -8.57
CA THR A 92 8.51 -18.17 -8.26
C THR A 92 7.93 -19.25 -7.35
N ILE A 93 6.87 -18.90 -6.62
CA ILE A 93 6.21 -19.82 -5.69
C ILE A 93 5.73 -21.10 -6.41
N ASP A 94 5.29 -20.97 -7.66
CA ASP A 94 4.72 -22.08 -8.44
C ASP A 94 5.75 -23.11 -8.91
N GLY A 95 6.99 -22.67 -9.16
CA GLY A 95 8.08 -23.56 -9.60
C GLY A 95 9.06 -23.94 -8.49
N TYR A 96 8.89 -23.39 -7.28
CA TYR A 96 9.77 -23.66 -6.15
C TYR A 96 9.60 -25.09 -5.63
N LYS A 97 10.72 -25.81 -5.54
CA LYS A 97 10.80 -27.12 -4.90
C LYS A 97 11.46 -26.97 -3.54
N GLN A 98 10.70 -27.29 -2.49
CA GLN A 98 11.22 -27.25 -1.13
C GLN A 98 12.30 -28.35 -0.94
N PRO A 99 13.46 -28.02 -0.35
CA PRO A 99 14.42 -29.03 0.06
C PRO A 99 13.84 -29.90 1.18
N GLU A 100 13.97 -31.21 1.07
CA GLU A 100 13.44 -32.18 2.04
C GLU A 100 14.53 -32.63 3.04
N THR A 101 15.80 -32.47 2.67
CA THR A 101 16.94 -32.85 3.51
C THR A 101 17.80 -31.65 3.93
N GLN A 102 18.54 -31.80 5.03
CA GLN A 102 19.50 -30.78 5.49
C GLN A 102 20.60 -30.52 4.45
N THR A 103 21.05 -31.56 3.75
CA THR A 103 22.05 -31.44 2.68
C THR A 103 21.52 -30.64 1.51
N GLU A 104 20.30 -30.92 1.07
CA GLU A 104 19.62 -30.12 0.04
C GLU A 104 19.45 -28.68 0.50
N TRP A 105 18.95 -28.45 1.73
CA TRP A 105 18.81 -27.10 2.29
C TRP A 105 20.12 -26.31 2.27
N GLU A 106 21.24 -26.93 2.64
CA GLU A 106 22.56 -26.27 2.63
C GLU A 106 23.07 -25.97 1.22
N GLN A 107 22.67 -26.75 0.22
CA GLN A 107 23.07 -26.61 -1.18
C GLN A 107 22.14 -25.69 -1.99
N THR A 108 20.89 -25.52 -1.57
CA THR A 108 19.90 -24.68 -2.26
C THR A 108 20.33 -23.22 -2.31
N CYS A 109 20.22 -22.61 -3.49
CA CYS A 109 20.45 -21.18 -3.68
C CYS A 109 19.18 -20.39 -3.34
N PHE A 110 19.06 -19.89 -2.11
CA PHE A 110 17.98 -18.96 -1.76
C PHE A 110 18.37 -17.52 -2.12
N LEU A 111 17.68 -16.96 -3.12
CA LEU A 111 17.82 -15.56 -3.47
C LEU A 111 17.05 -14.69 -2.47
N ASP A 112 17.77 -13.88 -1.69
CA ASP A 112 17.18 -13.00 -0.68
C ASP A 112 16.52 -11.75 -1.29
N LYS A 113 16.86 -11.44 -2.55
CA LYS A 113 16.30 -10.30 -3.29
C LYS A 113 15.25 -10.76 -4.27
N SER A 114 14.03 -10.24 -4.10
CA SER A 114 12.88 -10.56 -4.94
C SER A 114 12.95 -10.01 -6.37
N PHE A 115 13.94 -9.16 -6.69
CA PHE A 115 14.06 -8.54 -8.01
C PHE A 115 15.00 -9.30 -8.97
N TYR A 116 15.79 -10.26 -8.49
CA TYR A 116 16.69 -11.01 -9.37
C TYR A 116 15.91 -11.80 -10.40
N GLY A 117 16.31 -11.68 -11.66
CA GLY A 117 15.63 -12.39 -12.75
C GLY A 117 14.26 -11.82 -13.11
N TYR A 118 13.73 -10.77 -12.45
CA TYR A 118 12.44 -10.21 -12.85
C TYR A 118 12.55 -9.43 -14.18
N TYR A 119 13.48 -8.47 -14.28
CA TYR A 119 13.80 -7.79 -15.55
C TYR A 119 14.86 -8.58 -16.33
N THR A 120 16.05 -8.72 -15.75
CA THR A 120 17.17 -9.48 -16.30
C THR A 120 17.95 -10.16 -15.17
N TRP A 121 18.75 -11.16 -15.51
CA TRP A 121 19.66 -11.79 -14.56
C TRP A 121 20.98 -11.00 -14.49
N PRO A 122 21.54 -10.77 -13.29
CA PRO A 122 22.89 -10.27 -13.18
C PRO A 122 23.87 -11.39 -13.58
N LYS A 123 25.03 -11.00 -14.11
CA LYS A 123 26.10 -11.95 -14.48
C LYS A 123 26.63 -12.74 -13.27
N ILE A 124 26.70 -12.06 -12.12
CA ILE A 124 27.13 -12.63 -10.86
C ILE A 124 26.02 -12.41 -9.84
N ILE A 125 25.59 -13.50 -9.20
CA ILE A 125 24.59 -13.47 -8.13
C ILE A 125 25.31 -13.65 -6.81
N LYS A 126 25.11 -12.67 -5.92
CA LYS A 126 25.56 -12.73 -4.53
C LYS A 126 24.39 -13.10 -3.64
N TYR A 127 24.50 -14.22 -2.93
CA TYR A 127 23.47 -14.71 -2.00
C TYR A 127 24.10 -15.21 -0.70
N SER A 128 23.31 -15.26 0.37
CA SER A 128 23.80 -15.73 1.67
C SER A 128 23.80 -17.25 1.74
N MET A 129 24.85 -17.85 2.28
CA MET A 129 24.89 -19.29 2.52
C MET A 129 23.85 -19.70 3.57
N ASN A 130 23.16 -20.81 3.32
CA ASN A 130 22.13 -21.34 4.23
C ASN A 130 22.71 -21.95 5.49
N LYS A 131 23.94 -22.47 5.40
CA LYS A 131 24.74 -22.91 6.53
C LYS A 131 25.16 -21.71 7.36
N ARG A 132 24.45 -21.47 8.46
CA ARG A 132 24.75 -20.39 9.39
C ARG A 132 25.70 -20.88 10.46
N GLU A 133 26.77 -20.12 10.68
CA GLU A 133 27.59 -20.30 11.88
C GLU A 133 26.72 -20.00 13.12
N ARG A 134 26.77 -20.90 14.11
CA ARG A 134 26.04 -20.77 15.37
C ARG A 134 27.03 -20.73 16.53
N TYR A 135 26.61 -20.08 17.61
CA TYR A 135 27.32 -20.22 18.86
C TYR A 135 27.18 -21.64 19.40
N THR A 136 28.29 -22.20 19.82
CA THR A 136 28.47 -23.48 20.50
C THR A 136 29.24 -23.22 21.79
N ALA A 137 29.31 -24.20 22.69
CA ALA A 137 30.07 -24.06 23.94
C ALA A 137 31.54 -23.65 23.71
N ASN A 138 32.11 -23.95 22.54
CA ASN A 138 33.53 -23.74 22.25
C ASN A 138 33.85 -22.36 21.62
N ASN A 139 32.87 -21.67 21.02
CA ASN A 139 33.09 -20.39 20.33
C ASN A 139 32.29 -19.21 20.92
N MET A 140 31.60 -19.45 22.05
CA MET A 140 30.77 -18.44 22.70
C MET A 140 31.65 -17.49 23.53
N SER A 141 31.62 -16.20 23.22
CA SER A 141 32.25 -15.18 24.07
C SER A 141 31.52 -15.04 25.41
N GLU A 142 32.22 -14.59 26.46
CA GLU A 142 31.65 -14.33 27.79
C GLU A 142 30.35 -13.51 27.72
N GLN A 143 30.31 -12.48 26.85
CA GLN A 143 29.13 -11.63 26.66
C GLN A 143 27.90 -12.40 26.16
N VAL A 144 28.11 -13.34 25.24
CA VAL A 144 27.03 -14.15 24.65
C VAL A 144 26.59 -15.23 25.63
N ALA A 145 27.51 -15.77 26.43
CA ALA A 145 27.18 -16.71 27.50
C ALA A 145 26.22 -16.10 28.52
N ILE A 146 26.46 -14.86 28.93
CA ILE A 146 25.55 -14.12 29.85
C ILE A 146 24.13 -14.02 29.26
N LEU A 147 24.01 -13.71 27.97
CA LEU A 147 22.71 -13.65 27.31
C LEU A 147 22.05 -15.04 27.28
N TYR A 148 22.80 -16.06 26.87
CA TYR A 148 22.33 -17.43 26.74
C TYR A 148 21.83 -18.00 28.08
N GLU A 149 22.63 -17.89 29.14
CA GLU A 149 22.30 -18.37 30.49
C GLU A 149 21.07 -17.68 31.07
N ARG A 150 20.85 -16.41 30.74
CA ARG A 150 19.69 -15.67 31.24
C ARG A 150 18.42 -15.97 30.45
N PHE A 151 18.52 -16.14 29.13
CA PHE A 151 17.37 -16.53 28.32
C PHE A 151 17.04 -18.03 28.41
N ILE A 152 17.93 -18.89 28.92
CA ILE A 152 17.56 -20.29 29.20
C ILE A 152 16.81 -20.45 30.53
N ASP A 153 16.95 -19.47 31.44
CA ASP A 153 16.21 -19.45 32.70
C ASP A 153 14.73 -19.17 32.46
N LYS A 154 13.91 -20.19 32.74
CA LYS A 154 12.45 -20.17 32.59
C LYS A 154 11.81 -19.08 33.44
N SER A 155 12.30 -18.85 34.66
CA SER A 155 11.72 -17.88 35.59
C SER A 155 11.91 -16.45 35.08
N PHE A 156 13.10 -16.18 34.53
CA PHE A 156 13.44 -14.90 33.91
C PHE A 156 12.59 -14.62 32.66
N ILE A 157 12.52 -15.57 31.70
CA ILE A 157 11.71 -15.39 30.49
C ILE A 157 10.24 -15.17 30.84
N GLN A 158 9.69 -15.99 31.74
CA GLN A 158 8.30 -15.89 32.14
C GLN A 158 8.00 -14.51 32.72
N ARG A 159 8.84 -14.02 33.64
CA ARG A 159 8.70 -12.69 34.23
C ARG A 159 8.85 -11.59 33.19
N SER A 160 9.80 -11.70 32.27
CA SER A 160 10.07 -10.72 31.23
C SER A 160 8.91 -10.59 30.25
N ILE A 161 8.35 -11.71 29.76
CA ILE A 161 7.18 -11.72 28.87
C ILE A 161 5.95 -11.16 29.58
N GLN A 162 5.71 -11.55 30.84
CA GLN A 162 4.59 -11.00 31.62
C GLN A 162 4.65 -9.48 31.69
N LEU A 163 5.82 -8.92 32.01
CA LEU A 163 6.01 -7.48 32.07
C LEU A 163 5.82 -6.80 30.71
N MET A 164 6.28 -7.41 29.61
CA MET A 164 6.05 -6.88 28.26
C MET A 164 4.57 -6.81 27.90
N VAL A 165 3.78 -7.82 28.28
CA VAL A 165 2.32 -7.83 28.08
C VAL A 165 1.65 -6.76 28.95
N PHE A 166 2.10 -6.59 30.21
CA PHE A 166 1.55 -5.55 31.08
C PHE A 166 1.91 -4.12 30.65
N ASP A 167 3.00 -3.96 29.90
CA ASP A 167 3.47 -2.69 29.35
C ASP A 167 2.66 -2.22 28.13
N GLU A 168 1.76 -3.04 27.60
CA GLU A 168 0.85 -2.64 26.52
C GLU A 168 -0.23 -1.69 27.07
N GLU A 169 -0.28 -0.47 26.51
CA GLU A 169 -1.29 0.53 26.87
C GLU A 169 -2.68 0.09 26.35
N LYS A 170 -3.71 0.24 27.19
CA LYS A 170 -5.03 -0.38 26.98
C LYS A 170 -5.71 0.01 25.66
N ASN A 171 -6.26 -1.02 25.01
CA ASN A 171 -7.25 -1.08 23.91
C ASN A 171 -6.75 -1.17 22.46
N GLU A 172 -5.46 -1.04 22.17
CA GLU A 172 -4.92 -1.30 20.82
C GLU A 172 -3.59 -2.05 20.90
N ILE A 173 -3.55 -3.28 20.39
CA ILE A 173 -2.30 -4.04 20.24
C ILE A 173 -1.52 -3.44 19.07
N LYS A 174 -0.43 -2.72 19.35
CA LYS A 174 0.47 -2.15 18.34
C LYS A 174 1.72 -3.01 18.19
N PHE A 175 2.18 -3.19 16.96
CA PHE A 175 3.44 -3.86 16.68
C PHE A 175 4.61 -3.07 17.29
N ASP A 176 5.27 -3.64 18.29
CA ASP A 176 6.49 -3.06 18.87
C ASP A 176 7.73 -3.51 18.10
N LYS A 177 8.26 -2.61 17.27
CA LYS A 177 9.49 -2.84 16.49
C LYS A 177 10.71 -3.17 17.36
N THR A 178 10.80 -2.64 18.57
CA THR A 178 11.94 -2.86 19.48
C THR A 178 11.92 -4.28 20.02
N ARG A 179 10.77 -4.71 20.55
CA ARG A 179 10.58 -6.09 21.03
C ARG A 179 10.69 -7.08 19.89
N PHE A 180 10.13 -6.75 18.72
CA PHE A 180 10.35 -7.52 17.51
C PHE A 180 11.84 -7.67 17.21
N LEU A 181 12.64 -6.60 17.19
CA LEU A 181 14.08 -6.69 16.91
C LEU A 181 14.85 -7.49 17.98
N MET A 182 14.40 -7.46 19.23
CA MET A 182 14.96 -8.29 20.30
C MET A 182 14.63 -9.77 20.09
N PHE A 183 13.41 -10.09 19.62
CA PHE A 183 12.89 -11.45 19.44
C PHE A 183 12.88 -11.98 17.99
N LYS A 184 13.36 -11.24 16.98
CA LYS A 184 13.34 -11.58 15.52
C LYS A 184 14.12 -12.85 15.14
N LEU A 185 14.23 -13.79 16.05
CA LEU A 185 14.49 -15.20 15.83
C LEU A 185 13.18 -16.04 15.70
N CYS A 186 11.98 -15.46 15.86
CA CYS A 186 10.69 -16.12 15.57
C CYS A 186 9.71 -15.16 14.85
N GLU A 187 9.08 -15.60 13.77
CA GLU A 187 8.13 -14.83 12.92
C GLU A 187 6.67 -14.97 13.39
N ILE A 188 5.87 -13.92 13.19
CA ILE A 188 4.41 -13.86 13.38
C ILE A 188 3.82 -13.01 12.23
N GLU A 189 2.63 -13.38 11.75
CA GLU A 189 1.74 -12.55 10.91
C GLU A 189 0.37 -12.31 11.58
N SER A 190 -0.28 -11.19 11.24
CA SER A 190 -1.62 -10.78 11.69
C SER A 190 -2.42 -10.18 10.53
N ILE A 191 -3.75 -10.34 10.49
CA ILE A 191 -4.76 -9.49 9.79
C ILE A 191 -6.13 -9.75 10.49
N ALA A 192 -6.78 -8.78 11.14
CA ALA A 192 -7.72 -7.70 10.73
C ALA A 192 -9.21 -8.12 10.56
N ALA A 193 -10.12 -7.22 10.95
CA ALA A 193 -11.57 -7.45 11.08
C ALA A 193 -12.42 -6.57 10.12
N ASN A 194 -13.64 -7.08 9.86
CA ASN A 194 -14.81 -6.62 9.07
C ASN A 194 -15.40 -5.23 9.47
N ASP A 195 -16.48 -4.66 8.91
CA ASP A 195 -17.10 -4.56 7.55
C ASP A 195 -18.25 -3.51 7.67
N GLU A 196 -17.91 -2.28 8.06
CA GLU A 196 -18.66 -1.04 7.75
C GLU A 196 -17.86 -0.12 6.81
N GLY A 197 -16.56 -0.39 6.71
CA GLY A 197 -15.64 0.28 5.79
C GLY A 197 -16.05 0.12 4.34
N CYS A 198 -16.77 -0.93 3.93
CA CYS A 198 -16.99 -1.21 2.50
C CYS A 198 -17.68 -0.07 1.72
N LYS A 199 -18.70 0.60 2.29
CA LYS A 199 -19.36 1.75 1.61
C LYS A 199 -18.47 3.00 1.57
N HIS A 200 -17.72 3.26 2.64
CA HIS A 200 -16.74 4.34 2.71
C HIS A 200 -15.58 4.08 1.74
N ASN A 201 -15.07 2.85 1.72
CA ASN A 201 -14.01 2.35 0.85
C ASN A 201 -14.44 2.43 -0.61
N LEU A 202 -15.67 2.07 -0.98
CA LEU A 202 -16.14 2.23 -2.37
C LEU A 202 -16.16 3.70 -2.80
N THR A 203 -16.49 4.63 -1.90
CA THR A 203 -16.47 6.07 -2.18
C THR A 203 -15.02 6.58 -2.32
N ILE A 204 -14.13 6.17 -1.42
CA ILE A 204 -12.71 6.48 -1.44
C ILE A 204 -12.06 5.91 -2.70
N SER A 205 -12.27 4.62 -3.00
CA SER A 205 -11.71 3.93 -4.15
C SER A 205 -12.17 4.58 -5.44
N ARG A 206 -13.46 4.93 -5.58
CA ARG A 206 -13.95 5.68 -6.75
C ARG A 206 -13.21 7.01 -6.92
N ASN A 207 -13.04 7.77 -5.84
CA ASN A 207 -12.35 9.06 -5.92
C ASN A 207 -10.87 8.87 -6.31
N HIS A 208 -10.17 7.91 -5.70
CA HIS A 208 -8.77 7.60 -6.03
C HIS A 208 -8.61 7.08 -7.47
N LEU A 209 -9.52 6.24 -7.96
CA LEU A 209 -9.53 5.79 -9.35
C LEU A 209 -9.74 6.95 -10.32
N GLY A 210 -10.59 7.92 -9.98
CA GLY A 210 -10.73 9.14 -10.77
C GLY A 210 -9.48 10.02 -10.74
N MET A 211 -8.70 9.97 -9.67
CA MET A 211 -7.45 10.74 -9.53
C MET A 211 -6.23 10.05 -10.16
N ALA A 212 -6.31 8.76 -10.46
CA ALA A 212 -5.22 8.00 -11.04
C ALA A 212 -4.90 8.48 -12.47
N TYR A 213 -3.63 8.35 -12.87
CA TYR A 213 -3.22 8.63 -14.24
C TYR A 213 -3.89 7.66 -15.20
N LEU A 214 -4.68 8.19 -16.13
CA LEU A 214 -5.39 7.41 -17.15
C LEU A 214 -4.69 7.55 -18.49
N HIS A 215 -4.16 6.43 -18.99
CA HIS A 215 -3.57 6.36 -20.31
C HIS A 215 -4.65 6.47 -21.39
N VAL A 216 -4.38 7.24 -22.46
CA VAL A 216 -5.33 7.56 -23.55
C VAL A 216 -6.01 6.32 -24.15
N HIS A 217 -5.27 5.22 -24.37
CA HIS A 217 -5.81 3.93 -24.85
C HIS A 217 -7.02 3.40 -24.06
N PHE A 218 -7.14 3.67 -22.75
CA PHE A 218 -8.24 3.16 -21.93
C PHE A 218 -9.41 4.14 -21.81
N LEU A 219 -9.23 5.41 -22.19
CA LEU A 219 -10.25 6.45 -22.02
C LEU A 219 -11.49 6.18 -22.87
N GLU A 220 -11.33 5.71 -24.11
CA GLU A 220 -12.48 5.39 -24.97
C GLU A 220 -13.40 4.35 -24.33
N ALA A 221 -12.84 3.24 -23.88
CA ALA A 221 -13.59 2.17 -23.21
C ALA A 221 -14.24 2.67 -21.91
N LEU A 222 -13.51 3.46 -21.11
CA LEU A 222 -14.02 4.04 -19.87
C LEU A 222 -15.21 4.98 -20.12
N ILE A 223 -15.14 5.84 -21.13
CA ILE A 223 -16.21 6.77 -21.47
C ILE A 223 -17.45 6.01 -21.95
N GLN A 224 -17.29 4.96 -22.76
CA GLN A 224 -18.41 4.11 -23.16
C GLN A 224 -19.12 3.47 -21.95
N GLN A 225 -18.35 3.02 -20.95
CA GLN A 225 -18.94 2.51 -19.70
C GLN A 225 -19.65 3.61 -18.90
N LEU A 226 -19.07 4.81 -18.82
CA LEU A 226 -19.72 5.96 -18.18
C LEU A 226 -21.04 6.29 -18.87
N GLU A 227 -21.06 6.39 -20.20
CA GLU A 227 -22.26 6.63 -21.01
C GLU A 227 -23.37 5.63 -20.68
N GLN A 228 -23.03 4.34 -20.51
CA GLN A 228 -23.98 3.32 -20.05
C GLN A 228 -24.48 3.59 -18.62
N VAL A 229 -23.58 3.89 -17.66
CA VAL A 229 -23.98 4.17 -16.26
C VAL A 229 -24.89 5.39 -16.16
N PHE A 230 -24.67 6.42 -16.99
CA PHE A 230 -25.56 7.59 -17.07
C PHE A 230 -26.99 7.26 -17.51
N THR A 231 -27.22 6.12 -18.16
CA THR A 231 -28.57 5.62 -18.51
C THR A 231 -29.20 4.75 -17.41
N SER A 232 -28.49 4.45 -16.32
CA SER A 232 -28.98 3.60 -15.24
C SER A 232 -30.23 4.19 -14.58
N PRO A 233 -31.25 3.36 -14.22
CA PRO A 233 -32.40 3.83 -13.46
C PRO A 233 -32.04 4.24 -12.02
N LYS A 234 -30.89 3.77 -11.49
CA LYS A 234 -30.45 4.09 -10.13
C LYS A 234 -29.80 5.47 -10.07
N TRP A 235 -30.47 6.45 -9.47
CA TRP A 235 -29.95 7.81 -9.34
C TRP A 235 -28.60 7.87 -8.59
N ASN A 236 -28.38 6.99 -7.60
CA ASN A 236 -27.10 6.89 -6.88
C ASN A 236 -25.93 6.55 -7.81
N ALA A 237 -26.15 5.69 -8.81
CA ALA A 237 -25.14 5.31 -9.79
C ALA A 237 -24.82 6.48 -10.72
N ARG A 238 -25.85 7.16 -11.24
CA ARG A 238 -25.69 8.37 -12.07
C ARG A 238 -24.96 9.48 -11.33
N ARG A 239 -25.31 9.73 -10.06
CA ARG A 239 -24.61 10.69 -9.19
C ARG A 239 -23.14 10.31 -9.00
N ALA A 240 -22.85 9.04 -8.73
CA ALA A 240 -21.48 8.57 -8.57
C ALA A 240 -20.66 8.70 -9.86
N ALA A 241 -21.27 8.48 -11.03
CA ALA A 241 -20.62 8.67 -12.33
C ALA A 241 -20.23 10.13 -12.57
N ILE A 242 -21.08 11.10 -12.23
CA ILE A 242 -20.72 12.53 -12.37
C ILE A 242 -19.55 12.90 -11.45
N GLN A 243 -19.57 12.46 -10.19
CA GLN A 243 -18.47 12.70 -9.26
C GLN A 243 -17.15 12.07 -9.74
N PHE A 244 -17.24 10.89 -10.37
CA PHE A 244 -16.09 10.24 -10.99
C PHE A 244 -15.60 11.05 -12.19
N VAL A 245 -16.48 11.48 -13.10
CA VAL A 245 -16.15 12.33 -14.27
C VAL A 245 -15.46 13.63 -13.83
N GLN A 246 -15.98 14.30 -12.80
CA GLN A 246 -15.39 15.50 -12.23
C GLN A 246 -13.94 15.26 -11.76
N SER A 247 -13.73 14.20 -10.97
CA SER A 247 -12.40 13.85 -10.46
C SER A 247 -11.47 13.43 -11.61
N MET A 248 -11.95 12.60 -12.53
CA MET A 248 -11.23 12.12 -13.71
C MET A 248 -10.68 13.27 -14.56
N ILE A 249 -11.52 14.25 -14.88
CA ILE A 249 -11.14 15.37 -15.75
C ILE A 249 -10.14 16.29 -15.04
N PHE A 250 -10.35 16.61 -13.76
CA PHE A 250 -9.42 17.51 -13.06
C PHE A 250 -8.02 16.93 -12.90
N TRP A 251 -7.91 15.61 -12.76
CA TRP A 251 -6.61 14.93 -12.61
C TRP A 251 -5.98 14.51 -13.94
N ASN A 252 -6.79 14.34 -14.99
CA ASN A 252 -6.33 13.87 -16.31
C ASN A 252 -6.70 14.84 -17.44
N LEU A 253 -6.74 16.15 -17.14
CA LEU A 253 -7.28 17.20 -18.01
C LEU A 253 -6.82 17.08 -19.46
N PHE A 254 -5.51 17.00 -19.68
CA PHE A 254 -4.93 16.97 -21.03
C PHE A 254 -5.25 15.68 -21.79
N ASN A 255 -5.27 14.53 -21.10
CA ASN A 255 -5.63 13.25 -21.70
C ASN A 255 -7.12 13.15 -22.02
N ALA A 256 -7.97 13.83 -21.22
CA ALA A 256 -9.42 13.84 -21.41
C ALA A 256 -9.90 14.84 -22.47
N ARG A 257 -9.11 15.89 -22.81
CA ARG A 257 -9.46 16.94 -23.79
C ARG A 257 -10.04 16.43 -25.12
N PRO A 258 -9.51 15.37 -25.77
CA PRO A 258 -10.11 14.83 -27.00
C PRO A 258 -11.58 14.39 -26.85
N TYR A 259 -12.01 14.10 -25.62
CA TYR A 259 -13.35 13.64 -25.29
C TYR A 259 -14.23 14.72 -24.66
N ALA A 260 -13.77 15.97 -24.63
CA ALA A 260 -14.42 17.06 -23.92
C ALA A 260 -15.90 17.20 -24.32
N GLN A 261 -16.22 17.14 -25.62
CA GLN A 261 -17.60 17.26 -26.10
C GLN A 261 -18.53 16.13 -25.63
N ARG A 262 -18.05 14.88 -25.61
CA ARG A 262 -18.84 13.73 -25.13
C ARG A 262 -19.13 13.84 -23.64
N LEU A 263 -18.09 14.12 -22.85
CA LEU A 263 -18.21 14.26 -21.40
C LEU A 263 -19.04 15.49 -21.01
N HIS A 264 -18.91 16.59 -21.76
CA HIS A 264 -19.73 17.78 -21.61
C HIS A 264 -21.21 17.47 -21.87
N ALA A 265 -21.54 16.76 -22.96
CA ALA A 265 -22.91 16.37 -23.27
C ALA A 265 -23.56 15.51 -22.16
N LEU A 266 -22.79 14.63 -21.51
CA LEU A 266 -23.25 13.85 -20.37
C LEU A 266 -23.61 14.74 -19.17
N VAL A 267 -22.72 15.67 -18.81
CA VAL A 267 -22.95 16.60 -17.69
C VAL A 267 -24.13 17.54 -17.99
N LEU A 268 -24.24 18.04 -19.22
CA LEU A 268 -25.39 18.86 -19.66
C LEU A 268 -26.71 18.08 -19.56
N LYS A 269 -26.73 16.82 -20.00
CA LYS A 269 -27.92 15.96 -19.87
C LYS A 269 -28.31 15.79 -18.39
N SER A 270 -27.32 15.64 -17.51
CA SER A 270 -27.54 15.48 -16.07
C SER A 270 -28.04 16.74 -15.36
N LEU A 271 -27.87 17.94 -15.92
CA LEU A 271 -28.51 19.16 -15.38
C LEU A 271 -30.04 19.11 -15.42
N PHE A 272 -30.60 18.26 -16.28
CA PHE A 272 -32.04 18.07 -16.44
C PHE A 272 -32.52 16.70 -15.94
N ASP A 273 -31.72 16.03 -15.10
CA ASP A 273 -32.11 14.77 -14.46
C ASP A 273 -33.33 14.99 -13.54
N GLU A 274 -34.17 13.96 -13.39
CA GLU A 274 -35.33 13.98 -12.48
C GLU A 274 -34.92 14.17 -11.01
N GLN A 275 -33.76 13.63 -10.62
CA GLN A 275 -33.27 13.67 -9.25
C GLN A 275 -32.51 14.98 -8.97
N LEU A 276 -32.88 15.68 -7.90
CA LEU A 276 -32.28 16.98 -7.52
C LEU A 276 -30.77 16.88 -7.24
N GLU A 277 -30.34 15.85 -6.53
CA GLU A 277 -28.96 15.63 -6.10
C GLU A 277 -28.03 15.43 -7.30
N ILE A 278 -28.53 14.85 -8.40
CA ILE A 278 -27.78 14.73 -9.64
C ILE A 278 -27.61 16.10 -10.28
N ARG A 279 -28.68 16.90 -10.36
CA ARG A 279 -28.63 18.26 -10.94
C ARG A 279 -27.64 19.15 -10.19
N ILE A 280 -27.58 19.07 -8.87
CA ILE A 280 -26.64 19.83 -8.03
C ILE A 280 -25.19 19.42 -8.32
N VAL A 281 -24.90 18.12 -8.44
CA VAL A 281 -23.53 17.65 -8.74
C VAL A 281 -23.16 17.96 -10.19
N ALA A 282 -24.11 17.90 -11.12
CA ALA A 282 -23.89 18.28 -12.52
C ALA A 282 -23.55 19.77 -12.65
N SER A 283 -24.23 20.65 -11.90
CA SER A 283 -23.96 22.10 -11.96
C SER A 283 -22.59 22.46 -11.39
N THR A 284 -22.19 21.87 -10.26
CA THR A 284 -20.85 22.09 -9.71
C THR A 284 -19.76 21.54 -10.63
N THR A 285 -20.01 20.39 -11.28
CA THR A 285 -19.08 19.80 -12.26
C THR A 285 -18.93 20.67 -13.50
N LEU A 286 -20.05 21.14 -14.07
CA LEU A 286 -20.04 22.01 -15.25
C LEU A 286 -19.34 23.34 -14.98
N SER A 287 -19.63 23.96 -13.83
CA SER A 287 -18.94 25.18 -13.40
C SER A 287 -17.43 24.97 -13.36
N GLY A 288 -16.98 23.83 -12.81
CA GLY A 288 -15.57 23.47 -12.79
C GLY A 288 -14.96 23.26 -14.18
N PHE A 289 -15.70 22.69 -15.14
CA PHE A 289 -15.20 22.55 -16.53
C PHE A 289 -14.93 23.90 -17.19
N TYR A 290 -15.79 24.89 -16.95
CA TYR A 290 -15.57 26.25 -17.44
C TYR A 290 -14.42 26.94 -16.72
N GLN A 291 -14.31 26.77 -15.40
CA GLN A 291 -13.24 27.39 -14.61
C GLN A 291 -11.84 26.89 -14.99
N CYS A 292 -11.69 25.60 -15.30
CA CYS A 292 -10.41 25.02 -15.69
C CYS A 292 -10.17 25.03 -17.21
N ASP A 293 -11.02 25.73 -17.97
CA ASP A 293 -10.91 25.86 -19.42
C ASP A 293 -10.90 24.51 -20.16
N TYR A 294 -11.62 23.54 -19.60
CA TYR A 294 -11.82 22.23 -20.22
C TYR A 294 -12.84 22.32 -21.37
N ILE A 295 -13.87 23.13 -21.17
CA ILE A 295 -14.84 23.54 -22.19
C ILE A 295 -14.88 25.06 -22.19
N GLN A 296 -14.84 25.64 -23.38
CA GLN A 296 -15.05 27.08 -23.56
C GLN A 296 -16.54 27.40 -23.45
N VAL A 297 -16.88 28.45 -22.71
CA VAL A 297 -18.26 28.95 -22.66
C VAL A 297 -18.60 29.60 -24.00
N THR A 298 -19.59 29.06 -24.72
CA THR A 298 -20.05 29.65 -25.98
C THR A 298 -21.24 30.60 -25.77
N PRO A 299 -21.44 31.61 -26.64
CA PRO A 299 -22.65 32.43 -26.62
C PRO A 299 -23.94 31.60 -26.79
N GLU A 300 -23.88 30.50 -27.54
CA GLU A 300 -25.00 29.56 -27.70
C GLU A 300 -25.39 28.93 -26.35
N ASP A 301 -24.41 28.49 -25.55
CA ASP A 301 -24.66 27.90 -24.23
C ASP A 301 -25.37 28.90 -23.31
N LEU A 302 -24.88 30.14 -23.25
CA LEU A 302 -25.49 31.20 -22.44
C LEU A 302 -26.93 31.51 -22.86
N ASN A 303 -27.20 31.54 -24.17
CA ASN A 303 -28.54 31.76 -24.70
C ASN A 303 -29.47 30.58 -24.38
N HIS A 304 -28.96 29.35 -24.46
CA HIS A 304 -29.69 28.14 -24.11
C HIS A 304 -30.10 28.15 -22.62
N PHE A 305 -29.16 28.39 -21.70
CA PHE A 305 -29.45 28.45 -20.27
C PHE A 305 -30.40 29.60 -19.89
N ARG A 306 -30.22 30.79 -20.49
CA ARG A 306 -31.14 31.93 -20.31
C ARG A 306 -32.55 31.65 -20.80
N ALA A 307 -32.70 30.92 -21.91
CA ALA A 307 -34.02 30.51 -22.41
C ALA A 307 -34.70 29.56 -21.41
N MET A 308 -33.94 28.60 -20.88
CA MET A 308 -34.45 27.60 -19.94
C MET A 308 -34.81 28.21 -18.58
N SER A 309 -34.02 29.13 -18.03
CA SER A 309 -34.33 29.81 -16.75
C SER A 309 -35.61 30.64 -16.78
N LYS A 310 -36.05 31.04 -17.99
CA LYS A 310 -37.30 31.75 -18.23
C LYS A 310 -38.50 30.83 -18.48
N THR A 311 -38.32 29.50 -18.46
CA THR A 311 -39.42 28.54 -18.66
C THR A 311 -40.53 28.80 -17.66
N ASN A 312 -41.75 28.97 -18.16
CA ASN A 312 -42.93 29.05 -17.31
C ASN A 312 -43.30 27.63 -16.86
N TYR A 313 -43.33 27.41 -15.54
CA TYR A 313 -43.51 26.10 -14.94
C TYR A 313 -44.89 25.91 -14.30
N PHE A 314 -45.74 26.92 -14.38
CA PHE A 314 -47.11 26.86 -13.91
C PHE A 314 -48.09 27.42 -14.94
N THR A 315 -49.23 26.76 -15.05
CA THR A 315 -50.35 27.21 -15.88
C THR A 315 -51.56 27.44 -14.98
N LYS A 316 -52.37 28.45 -15.28
CA LYS A 316 -53.62 28.70 -14.55
C LYS A 316 -54.74 27.90 -15.22
N ILE A 317 -55.30 26.93 -14.50
CA ILE A 317 -56.50 26.19 -14.91
C ILE A 317 -57.58 26.49 -13.87
N ASN A 318 -58.69 27.09 -14.28
CA ASN A 318 -59.79 27.51 -13.40
C ASN A 318 -59.33 28.33 -12.18
N GLY A 319 -58.40 29.28 -12.39
CA GLY A 319 -57.86 30.15 -11.33
C GLY A 319 -56.83 29.50 -10.39
N LYS A 320 -56.65 28.18 -10.43
CA LYS A 320 -55.61 27.47 -9.64
C LYS A 320 -54.32 27.32 -10.47
N LYS A 321 -53.18 27.54 -9.82
CA LYS A 321 -51.86 27.28 -10.40
C LYS A 321 -51.60 25.77 -10.39
N VAL A 322 -51.40 25.18 -11.56
CA VAL A 322 -50.97 23.78 -11.71
C VAL A 322 -49.51 23.79 -12.19
N THR A 323 -48.62 23.14 -11.43
CA THR A 323 -47.19 23.09 -11.75
C THR A 323 -46.83 21.86 -12.57
N SER A 324 -46.02 22.05 -13.59
CA SER A 324 -45.48 20.97 -14.43
C SER A 324 -44.11 20.56 -13.90
N ALA A 325 -43.97 19.32 -13.42
CA ALA A 325 -42.68 18.81 -12.92
C ALA A 325 -41.57 18.90 -13.98
N ARG A 326 -41.91 18.63 -15.24
CA ARG A 326 -40.99 18.75 -16.39
C ARG A 326 -40.48 20.17 -16.57
N ASP A 327 -41.37 21.15 -16.46
CA ASP A 327 -41.01 22.56 -16.67
C ASP A 327 -40.29 23.16 -15.44
N VAL A 328 -40.56 22.63 -14.24
CA VAL A 328 -39.76 22.92 -13.05
C VAL A 328 -38.32 22.43 -13.22
N VAL A 329 -38.11 21.18 -13.67
CA VAL A 329 -36.77 20.64 -13.92
C VAL A 329 -36.02 21.46 -14.98
N LYS A 330 -36.69 21.81 -16.09
CA LYS A 330 -36.11 22.68 -17.14
C LYS A 330 -35.69 24.04 -16.58
N ARG A 331 -36.58 24.70 -15.84
CA ARG A 331 -36.29 26.01 -15.24
C ARG A 331 -35.12 25.93 -14.28
N HIS A 332 -35.12 24.92 -13.42
CA HIS A 332 -34.09 24.71 -12.41
C HIS A 332 -32.72 24.40 -13.03
N GLY A 333 -32.66 23.55 -14.06
CA GLY A 333 -31.42 23.29 -14.80
C GLY A 333 -30.85 24.54 -15.47
N GLY A 334 -31.72 25.43 -15.97
CA GLY A 334 -31.31 26.71 -16.55
C GLY A 334 -30.85 27.78 -15.55
N GLN A 335 -31.08 27.60 -14.24
CA GLN A 335 -30.67 28.55 -13.19
C GLN A 335 -29.26 28.29 -12.64
N TYR A 336 -28.63 27.18 -13.02
CA TYR A 336 -27.36 26.72 -12.48
C TYR A 336 -26.11 27.20 -13.23
N VAL A 337 -26.31 27.88 -14.36
CA VAL A 337 -25.28 28.44 -15.24
C VAL A 337 -25.65 29.88 -15.51
#